data_AF-A0A392QX52-F1
#
_entry.id   AF-A0A392QX52-F1
#
_cell.length_a   1.000
_cell.length_b   1.000
_cell.length_c   1.000
_cell.angle_alpha   90.00
_cell.angle_beta   90.00
_cell.angle_gamma   90.00
#
_symmetry.space_group_name_H-M   'P 1'
#
loop_
_entity.id
_entity.type
_entity.pdbx_description
1 polymer ?
#
loop_
_entity_poly.entity_id
_entity_poly.type
_entity_poly.pdbx_seq_one_letter_code
_entity_poly.pdbx_strand_id
1 'polypeptide(L)'
;WIATLQRQCEGLAILMSSSISSDDHTALSQAGRRSMLKLAQRMTNNFCSGVCASSARKWDSLQMGTLSDDMRVMTRKNVDDPGEPPGIVLSAATSVWMPVSRQRLFDFLRDERLR
;
A
#
# COMPACT_ATOMS: atom_id res chain seq x y z
N TRP A 1 12.68 -5.78 -11.65
CA TRP A 1 11.34 -6.05 -12.21
C TRP A 1 11.03 -7.54 -12.23
N ILE A 2 11.95 -8.43 -12.63
CA ILE A 2 11.76 -9.90 -12.55
C ILE A 2 11.44 -10.36 -11.12
N ALA A 3 12.23 -9.96 -10.12
CA ALA A 3 11.96 -10.30 -8.71
C ALA A 3 10.57 -9.80 -8.23
N THR A 4 10.11 -8.66 -8.75
CA THR A 4 8.77 -8.14 -8.48
C THR A 4 7.70 -9.03 -9.10
N LEU A 5 7.86 -9.42 -10.37
CA LEU A 5 6.95 -10.34 -11.05
C LEU A 5 6.88 -11.69 -10.35
N GLN A 6 8.04 -12.26 -9.98
CA GLN A 6 8.10 -13.52 -9.25
C GLN A 6 7.29 -13.43 -7.95
N ARG A 7 7.49 -12.36 -7.16
CA ARG A 7 6.72 -12.14 -5.93
C ARG A 7 5.21 -11.98 -6.18
N GLN A 8 4.81 -11.38 -7.31
CA GLN A 8 3.39 -11.33 -7.70
C GLN A 8 2.85 -12.73 -8.03
N CYS A 9 3.59 -13.53 -8.78
CA CYS A 9 3.21 -14.91 -9.10
C CYS A 9 3.08 -15.77 -7.83
N GLU A 10 4.03 -15.65 -6.89
CA GLU A 10 3.96 -16.31 -5.57
C GLU A 10 2.71 -15.91 -4.79
N GLY A 11 2.38 -14.61 -4.77
CA GLY A 11 1.15 -14.11 -4.15
C GLY A 11 -0.12 -14.69 -4.78
N LEU A 12 -0.19 -14.72 -6.11
CA LEU A 12 -1.31 -15.32 -6.84
C LEU A 12 -1.45 -16.82 -6.54
N ALA A 13 -0.34 -17.56 -6.49
CA ALA A 13 -0.35 -18.97 -6.13
C ALA A 13 -0.89 -19.22 -4.71
N ILE A 14 -0.52 -18.37 -3.75
CA ILE A 14 -1.07 -18.44 -2.38
C ILE A 14 -2.59 -18.20 -2.38
N LEU A 15 -3.07 -17.22 -3.15
CA LEU A 15 -4.51 -16.93 -3.25
C LEU A 15 -5.30 -18.06 -3.92
N MET A 16 -4.74 -18.69 -4.95
CA MET A 16 -5.41 -19.70 -5.78
C MET A 16 -5.33 -21.12 -5.22
N SER A 17 -4.42 -21.40 -4.28
CA SER A 17 -4.34 -22.72 -3.67
C SER A 17 -5.64 -23.10 -2.93
N SER A 18 -5.85 -24.39 -2.68
CA SER A 18 -6.98 -24.91 -1.88
C SER A 18 -6.64 -24.93 -0.39
N SER A 19 -7.60 -24.77 0.51
CA SER A 19 -7.39 -24.93 1.96
C SER A 19 -7.37 -26.42 2.32
N ILE A 20 -6.43 -27.17 1.77
CA ILE A 20 -6.19 -28.53 2.24
C ILE A 20 -5.48 -28.36 3.59
N SER A 21 -5.95 -29.04 4.62
CA SER A 21 -5.27 -29.12 5.92
C SER A 21 -3.96 -29.89 5.74
N SER A 22 -2.97 -29.23 5.14
CA SER A 22 -1.58 -29.64 5.27
C SER A 22 -1.20 -29.35 6.71
N ASP A 23 -0.87 -30.40 7.46
CA ASP A 23 -0.24 -30.33 8.77
C ASP A 23 1.20 -29.81 8.60
N ASP A 24 1.33 -28.62 8.01
CA ASP A 24 2.60 -27.94 7.87
C ASP A 24 2.87 -27.21 9.18
N HIS A 25 3.87 -27.66 9.93
CA HIS A 25 4.43 -27.04 11.14
C HIS A 25 5.01 -25.62 10.94
N THR A 26 4.57 -24.91 9.91
CA THR A 26 4.90 -23.50 9.68
C THR A 26 4.07 -22.60 10.59
N ALA A 27 4.63 -21.45 10.99
CA ALA A 27 4.01 -20.50 11.92
C ALA A 27 2.62 -19.99 11.47
N LEU A 28 2.25 -20.14 10.19
CA LEU A 28 0.96 -19.73 9.65
C LEU A 28 0.38 -20.82 8.73
N SER A 29 -0.86 -21.23 9.01
CA SER A 29 -1.61 -22.13 8.13
C SER A 29 -1.81 -21.52 6.73
N GLN A 30 -2.13 -22.35 5.74
CA GLN A 30 -2.44 -21.87 4.38
C GLN A 30 -3.58 -20.84 4.36
N ALA A 31 -4.60 -21.02 5.20
CA ALA A 31 -5.67 -20.04 5.38
C ALA A 31 -5.13 -18.72 5.98
N GLY A 32 -4.24 -18.80 6.97
CA GLY A 32 -3.54 -17.65 7.55
C GLY A 32 -2.74 -16.87 6.51
N ARG A 33 -1.96 -17.56 5.67
CA ARG A 33 -1.20 -16.95 4.57
C ARG A 33 -2.11 -16.20 3.58
N ARG A 34 -3.25 -16.78 3.20
CA ARG A 34 -4.24 -16.10 2.33
C ARG A 34 -4.84 -14.87 2.99
N SER A 35 -5.24 -14.96 4.25
CA SER A 35 -5.80 -13.83 5.00
C SER A 35 -4.79 -12.69 5.11
N MET A 36 -3.53 -13.00 5.40
CA MET A 36 -2.45 -12.02 5.46
C MET A 36 -2.19 -11.36 4.10
N LEU A 37 -2.17 -12.13 3.00
CA LEU A 37 -1.98 -11.58 1.68
C LEU A 37 -3.15 -10.66 1.26
N LYS A 38 -4.40 -11.06 1.55
CA LYS A 38 -5.58 -10.21 1.32
C LYS A 38 -5.51 -8.92 2.13
N LEU A 39 -5.01 -8.97 3.36
CA LEU A 39 -4.79 -7.78 4.19
C LEU A 39 -3.73 -6.87 3.55
N ALA A 40 -2.58 -7.41 3.17
CA ALA A 40 -1.51 -6.64 2.51
C ALA A 40 -1.99 -5.99 1.20
N GLN A 41 -2.82 -6.69 0.41
CA GLN A 41 -3.42 -6.14 -0.81
C GLN A 41 -4.36 -4.97 -0.50
N ARG A 42 -5.23 -5.09 0.51
CA ARG A 42 -6.10 -3.97 0.91
C ARG A 42 -5.30 -2.77 1.42
N MET A 43 -4.26 -3.00 2.23
CA MET A 43 -3.38 -1.92 2.72
C MET A 43 -2.69 -1.19 1.56
N THR A 44 -2.18 -1.95 0.58
CA THR A 44 -1.55 -1.38 -0.61
C THR A 44 -2.55 -0.56 -1.43
N ASN A 45 -3.76 -1.07 -1.64
CA ASN A 45 -4.82 -0.37 -2.36
C ASN A 45 -5.21 0.93 -1.63
N ASN A 46 -5.41 0.90 -0.32
CA ASN A 46 -5.76 2.08 0.46
C ASN A 46 -4.65 3.13 0.38
N PHE A 47 -3.38 2.73 0.53
CA PHE A 47 -2.24 3.64 0.40
C PHE A 47 -2.16 4.28 -0.99
N CYS A 48 -2.17 3.47 -2.06
CA CYS A 48 -2.11 3.98 -3.44
C CYS A 48 -3.31 4.88 -3.74
N SER A 49 -4.49 4.56 -3.22
CA SER A 49 -5.67 5.40 -3.40
C SER A 49 -5.53 6.77 -2.71
N GLY A 50 -4.70 6.89 -1.67
CA GLY A 50 -4.46 8.12 -0.94
C GLY A 50 -3.38 9.01 -1.54
N VAL A 51 -2.36 8.40 -2.16
CA VAL A 51 -1.17 9.12 -2.63
C VAL A 51 -1.16 9.31 -4.15
N CYS A 52 -1.72 8.35 -4.91
CA CYS A 52 -1.77 8.44 -6.36
C CYS A 52 -2.93 9.33 -6.82
N ALA A 53 -2.73 10.03 -7.94
CA ALA A 53 -3.78 10.79 -8.64
C ALA A 53 -4.76 9.86 -9.38
N SER A 54 -5.16 8.73 -8.77
CA SER A 54 -6.08 7.79 -9.39
C SER A 54 -7.49 8.39 -9.43
N SER A 55 -8.12 8.35 -10.60
CA SER A 55 -9.50 8.77 -10.81
C SER A 55 -10.54 7.88 -10.08
N ALA A 56 -10.10 6.74 -9.53
CA ALA A 56 -10.98 5.81 -8.82
C ALA A 56 -11.57 6.42 -7.52
N ARG A 57 -10.89 7.39 -6.91
CA ARG A 57 -11.41 8.15 -5.76
C ARG A 57 -11.39 9.64 -6.08
N LYS A 58 -12.53 10.32 -5.87
CA LYS A 58 -12.64 11.77 -6.06
C LYS A 58 -11.91 12.48 -4.93
N TRP A 59 -10.68 12.91 -5.20
CA TRP A 59 -9.87 13.73 -4.29
C TRP A 59 -9.95 15.19 -4.71
N ASP A 60 -10.26 16.06 -3.76
CA ASP A 60 -10.27 17.50 -3.94
C ASP A 60 -8.93 18.07 -3.49
N SER A 61 -8.26 18.81 -4.38
CA SER A 61 -6.97 19.45 -4.08
C SER A 61 -7.20 20.67 -3.21
N LEU A 62 -6.52 20.74 -2.07
CA LEU A 62 -6.47 21.95 -1.26
C LEU A 62 -5.35 22.85 -1.80
N GLN A 63 -5.74 23.89 -2.54
CA GLN A 63 -4.84 24.96 -2.97
C GLN A 63 -4.59 25.88 -1.76
N MET A 64 -3.49 25.67 -1.06
CA MET A 64 -3.07 26.55 0.04
C MET A 64 -2.03 27.51 -0.52
N GLY A 65 -2.39 28.79 -0.69
CA GLY A 65 -1.61 29.80 -1.44
C GLY A 65 -0.19 30.13 -0.94
N THR A 66 0.32 29.37 0.04
CA THR A 66 1.64 29.55 0.67
C THR A 66 2.45 28.24 0.76
N LEU A 67 1.92 27.09 0.30
CA LEU A 67 2.68 25.84 0.32
C LEU A 67 3.65 25.78 -0.85
N SER A 68 4.87 25.28 -0.58
CA SER A 68 5.85 24.95 -1.61
C SER A 68 5.23 24.04 -2.67
N ASP A 69 5.57 24.27 -3.94
CA ASP A 69 5.09 23.50 -5.12
C ASP A 69 5.33 21.97 -4.98
N ASP A 70 6.24 21.57 -4.09
CA ASP A 70 6.60 20.18 -3.82
C ASP A 70 5.67 19.46 -2.82
N MET A 71 4.66 20.14 -2.26
CA MET A 71 3.72 19.56 -1.30
C MET A 71 2.28 19.55 -1.85
N ARG A 72 1.70 18.35 -1.93
CA ARG A 72 0.31 18.13 -2.33
C ARG A 72 -0.54 17.78 -1.12
N VAL A 73 -1.61 18.55 -0.89
CA VAL A 73 -2.62 18.26 0.12
C VAL A 73 -3.96 18.02 -0.56
N MET A 74 -4.59 16.89 -0.27
CA MET A 74 -5.87 16.49 -0.86
C MET A 74 -6.84 16.06 0.25
N THR A 75 -8.13 16.30 0.03
CA THR A 75 -9.21 15.81 0.89
C THR A 75 -10.21 14.99 0.11
N ARG A 76 -10.86 14.03 0.78
CA ARG A 76 -12.09 13.41 0.26
C ARG A 76 -13.05 13.10 1.39
N LYS A 77 -14.33 12.97 1.07
CA LYS A 77 -15.36 12.48 2.00
C LYS A 77 -15.55 10.98 1.81
N ASN A 78 -15.28 10.21 2.85
CA ASN A 78 -15.65 8.81 2.95
C ASN A 78 -17.05 8.68 3.57
N VAL A 79 -17.96 8.02 2.87
CA VAL A 79 -19.34 7.75 3.35
C VAL A 79 -19.53 6.26 3.52
N ASP A 80 -19.19 5.47 2.50
CA ASP A 80 -19.54 4.05 2.42
C ASP A 80 -18.36 3.12 2.07
N ASP A 81 -17.10 3.60 2.08
CA ASP A 81 -15.97 2.72 1.72
C ASP A 81 -15.66 1.73 2.87
N PRO A 82 -15.83 0.41 2.65
CA PRO A 82 -15.56 -0.57 3.69
C PRO A 82 -14.06 -0.62 4.02
N GLY A 83 -13.73 -0.52 5.31
CA GLY A 83 -12.34 -0.58 5.79
C GLY A 83 -11.68 0.78 6.02
N GLU A 84 -12.43 1.89 5.87
CA GLU A 84 -12.02 3.22 6.30
C GLU A 84 -13.11 3.85 7.17
N PRO A 85 -12.76 4.65 8.19
CA PRO A 85 -13.76 5.32 9.02
C PRO A 85 -14.56 6.35 8.19
N PRO A 86 -15.87 6.51 8.45
CA PRO A 86 -16.68 7.54 7.79
C PRO A 86 -16.20 8.93 8.19
N GLY A 87 -16.23 9.89 7.26
CA GLY A 87 -15.84 11.27 7.51
C GLY A 87 -14.90 11.85 6.45
N ILE A 88 -14.12 12.85 6.84
CA ILE A 88 -13.13 13.48 5.94
C ILE A 88 -11.79 12.75 6.08
N VAL A 89 -11.24 12.34 4.94
CA VAL A 89 -9.89 11.78 4.83
C VAL A 89 -8.98 12.84 4.25
N LEU A 90 -7.86 13.11 4.93
CA LEU A 90 -6.81 14.01 4.48
C LEU A 90 -5.61 13.18 3.98
N SER A 91 -5.02 13.60 2.86
CA SER A 91 -3.76 13.06 2.36
C SER A 91 -2.79 14.20 2.09
N ALA A 92 -1.58 14.10 2.66
CA ALA A 92 -0.49 15.02 2.41
C ALA A 92 0.71 14.23 1.89
N ALA A 93 1.25 14.63 0.75
CA ALA A 93 2.40 13.98 0.14
C ALA A 93 3.39 15.04 -0.33
N THR A 94 4.68 14.74 -0.18
CA THR A 94 5.77 15.53 -0.79
C THR A 94 6.67 14.60 -1.59
N SER A 95 7.32 15.16 -2.62
CA SER A 95 8.26 14.43 -3.46
C SER A 95 9.63 15.06 -3.32
N VAL A 96 10.65 14.21 -3.15
CA VAL A 96 12.05 14.64 -3.04
C VAL A 96 12.92 13.85 -4.00
N TRP A 97 13.89 14.52 -4.62
CA TRP A 97 14.90 13.87 -5.45
C TRP A 97 16.03 13.33 -4.58
N MET A 98 16.42 12.07 -4.82
CA MET A 98 17.43 11.38 -4.02
C MET A 98 18.55 10.84 -4.92
N PRO A 99 19.83 11.19 -4.68
CA PRO A 99 20.97 10.75 -5.49
C PRO A 99 21.46 9.35 -5.08
N VAL A 100 20.53 8.40 -4.89
CA VAL A 100 20.85 7.01 -4.53
C VAL A 100 20.10 6.03 -5.43
N SER A 101 20.62 4.81 -5.54
CA SER A 101 19.92 3.77 -6.31
C SER A 101 18.61 3.38 -5.65
N ARG A 102 17.62 3.03 -6.47
CA ARG A 102 16.28 2.59 -6.01
C ARG A 102 16.37 1.40 -5.05
N GLN A 103 17.31 0.48 -5.31
CA GLN A 103 17.53 -0.69 -4.47
C GLN A 103 18.05 -0.32 -3.08
N ARG A 104 19.06 0.57 -3.00
CA ARG A 104 19.60 1.03 -1.72
C ARG A 104 18.54 1.77 -0.90
N LEU A 105 17.74 2.61 -1.55
CA LEU A 105 16.63 3.29 -0.88
C LEU A 105 15.56 2.31 -0.38
N PHE A 106 15.21 1.32 -1.19
CA PHE A 106 14.24 0.30 -0.81
C PHE A 106 14.73 -0.55 0.38
N ASP A 107 15.99 -0.98 0.34
CA ASP A 107 16.60 -1.75 1.42
C ASP A 107 16.67 -0.92 2.72
N PHE A 108 17.00 0.38 2.61
CA PHE A 108 16.93 1.32 3.72
C PHE A 108 15.52 1.45 4.31
N LEU A 109 14.48 1.65 3.48
CA LEU A 109 13.10 1.82 3.94
C LEU A 109 12.51 0.57 4.61
N ARG A 110 13.05 -0.61 4.32
CA ARG A 110 12.61 -1.88 4.89
C ARG A 110 13.38 -2.24 6.18
N ASP A 111 14.52 -1.61 6.45
CA ASP A 111 15.29 -1.88 7.65
C ASP A 111 14.62 -1.25 8.88
N GLU A 112 13.96 -2.08 9.69
CA GLU A 112 13.26 -1.65 10.90
C GLU A 112 14.21 -1.05 11.96
N ARG A 113 15.51 -1.35 11.89
CA ARG A 113 16.50 -0.85 12.87
C ARG A 113 16.88 0.61 12.63
N LEU A 114 16.57 1.13 11.44
CA LEU A 114 16.85 2.51 11.02
C LEU A 114 15.61 3.40 11.11
N ARG A 115 14.55 2.91 11.77
CA ARG A 115 13.23 3.55 11.83
C ARG A 115 12.95 4.19 13.18
#